data_AF-A0A835I4F6-F1
#
_entry.id   AF-A0A835I4F6-F1
#
_cell.length_a   1.000
_cell.length_b   1.000
_cell.length_c   1.000
_cell.angle_alpha   90.00
_cell.angle_beta   90.00
_cell.angle_gamma   90.00
#
_symmetry.space_group_name_H-M   'P 1'
#
loop_
_entity.id
_entity.type
_entity.pdbx_description
1 polymer ?
#
loop_
_entity_poly.entity_id
_entity_poly.type
_entity_poly.pdbx_seq_one_letter_code
_entity_poly.pdbx_strand_id
1 'polypeptide(L)'
;MATCLSVQVQTGESMGRKAGGLYINPKKFAGGMGKPCMKEMLAFLNCLSLNQNNDERCVLFKEKLNACMDAQAGKGRTSWGSINYHLQRLSRGRK
;
A
#
# COMPACT_ATOMS: atom_id res chain seq x y z
N MET A 1 -0.72 -31.52 7.25
CA MET A 1 0.56 -31.11 6.63
C MET A 1 0.55 -29.59 6.52
N ALA A 2 1.29 -28.89 7.40
CA ALA A 2 1.33 -27.43 7.42
C ALA A 2 2.63 -26.96 6.77
N THR A 3 2.54 -26.38 5.58
CA THR A 3 3.66 -25.72 4.92
C THR A 3 3.89 -24.36 5.57
N CYS A 4 4.97 -24.26 6.34
CA CYS A 4 5.47 -23.02 6.90
C CYS A 4 6.15 -22.23 5.77
N LEU A 5 5.52 -21.18 5.26
CA LEU A 5 6.16 -20.26 4.31
C LEU A 5 7.22 -19.45 5.08
N SER A 6 8.49 -19.72 4.78
CA SER A 6 9.64 -18.99 5.31
C SER A 6 9.65 -17.56 4.76
N VAL A 7 9.29 -16.58 5.59
CA VAL A 7 9.56 -15.16 5.32
C VAL A 7 11.05 -14.92 5.57
N GLN A 8 11.82 -14.69 4.49
CA GLN A 8 13.23 -14.31 4.59
C GLN A 8 13.37 -12.90 5.18
N VAL A 9 13.94 -12.81 6.38
CA VAL A 9 14.40 -11.54 6.98
C VAL A 9 15.77 -11.20 6.40
N GLN A 10 15.85 -10.11 5.62
CA GLN A 10 17.12 -9.54 5.15
C GLN A 10 17.84 -8.83 6.30
N THR A 11 18.94 -9.41 6.76
CA THR A 11 19.94 -8.75 7.61
C THR A 11 20.78 -7.81 6.75
N GLY A 12 20.32 -6.56 6.62
CA GLY A 12 21.14 -5.48 6.07
C GLY A 12 21.95 -4.82 7.17
N GLU A 13 23.24 -5.08 7.22
CA GLU A 13 24.20 -4.36 8.07
C GLU A 13 24.48 -2.97 7.52
N SER A 14 24.11 -1.92 8.27
CA SER A 14 24.70 -0.58 8.15
C SER A 14 24.47 0.20 9.45
N MET A 15 25.56 0.81 9.94
CA MET A 15 25.78 1.40 11.27
C MET A 15 24.58 2.13 11.95
N GLY A 16 24.42 1.88 13.26
CA GLY A 16 23.74 2.80 14.18
C GLY A 16 22.40 2.34 14.80
N ARG A 17 21.91 1.13 14.51
CA ARG A 17 20.65 0.64 15.09
C ARG A 17 20.93 -0.25 16.30
N LYS A 18 20.57 0.24 17.50
CA LYS A 18 20.51 -0.58 18.72
C LYS A 18 19.74 -1.86 18.40
N ALA A 19 20.41 -3.01 18.46
CA ALA A 19 19.81 -4.32 18.33
C ALA A 19 18.70 -4.45 19.40
N GLY A 20 17.44 -4.59 18.97
CA GLY A 20 16.29 -4.80 19.86
C GLY A 20 15.09 -3.87 19.69
N GLY A 21 15.16 -2.83 18.84
CA GLY A 21 14.00 -1.95 18.58
C GLY A 21 13.03 -2.53 17.55
N LEU A 22 11.75 -2.69 17.92
CA LEU A 22 10.67 -3.00 16.97
C LEU A 22 10.34 -1.72 16.17
N TYR A 23 10.52 -1.76 14.85
CA TYR A 23 10.26 -0.63 13.97
C TYR A 23 9.68 -1.10 12.63
N ILE A 24 8.58 -0.48 12.21
CA ILE A 24 7.90 -0.75 10.94
C ILE A 24 8.14 0.44 10.00
N ASN A 25 8.62 0.17 8.78
CA ASN A 25 8.76 1.22 7.77
C ASN A 25 7.40 1.50 7.12
N PRO A 26 6.76 2.65 7.39
CA PRO A 26 5.42 2.92 6.88
C PRO A 26 5.38 2.98 5.34
N LYS A 27 6.49 3.29 4.65
CA LYS A 27 6.53 3.30 3.18
C LYS A 27 6.41 1.89 2.58
N LYS A 28 6.93 0.86 3.26
CA LYS A 28 6.85 -0.52 2.77
C LYS A 28 5.44 -1.11 2.90
N PHE A 29 4.71 -0.72 3.94
CA PHE A 29 3.36 -1.26 4.21
C PHE A 29 2.25 -0.38 3.64
N ALA A 30 2.39 0.95 3.63
CA ALA A 30 1.46 1.86 2.95
C ALA A 30 1.59 1.82 1.41
N GLY A 31 2.62 1.16 0.87
CA GLY A 31 2.78 0.89 -0.55
C GLY A 31 2.22 -0.46 -1.02
N GLY A 32 1.86 -1.36 -0.09
CA GLY A 32 1.29 -2.67 -0.41
C GLY A 32 -0.22 -2.66 -0.61
N MET A 33 -0.91 -1.65 -0.07
CA MET A 33 -2.28 -1.33 -0.47
C MET A 33 -2.15 -0.47 -1.72
N GLY A 34 -2.38 -1.07 -2.90
CA GLY A 34 -2.18 -0.43 -4.20
C GLY A 34 -2.78 0.98 -4.25
N LYS A 35 -2.23 1.84 -5.13
CA LYS A 35 -2.72 3.22 -5.28
C LYS A 35 -4.24 3.21 -5.34
N PRO A 36 -4.92 4.09 -4.59
CA PRO A 36 -6.36 4.11 -4.64
C PRO A 36 -6.77 4.37 -6.09
N CYS A 37 -7.81 3.66 -6.55
CA CYS A 37 -8.31 3.68 -7.93
C CYS A 37 -7.54 2.85 -8.97
N MET A 38 -6.48 2.13 -8.61
CA MET A 38 -5.82 1.21 -9.57
C MET A 38 -6.77 0.18 -10.17
N LYS A 39 -7.72 -0.32 -9.38
CA LYS A 39 -8.72 -1.29 -9.84
C LYS A 39 -9.59 -0.72 -10.97
N GLU A 40 -10.12 0.48 -10.78
CA GLU A 40 -10.97 1.16 -11.77
C GLU A 40 -10.16 1.61 -12.99
N MET A 41 -8.89 2.01 -12.78
CA MET A 41 -7.98 2.37 -13.87
C MET A 41 -7.70 1.18 -14.78
N LEU A 42 -7.40 0.01 -14.21
CA LEU A 42 -7.19 -1.22 -14.99
C LEU A 42 -8.47 -1.64 -15.74
N ALA A 43 -9.65 -1.48 -15.12
CA ALA A 43 -10.92 -1.76 -15.77
C ALA A 43 -11.19 -0.84 -16.97
N PHE A 44 -10.89 0.45 -16.85
CA PHE A 44 -10.99 1.40 -17.95
C PHE A 44 -10.02 1.07 -19.10
N LEU A 45 -8.76 0.77 -18.79
CA LEU A 45 -7.76 0.37 -19.79
C LEU A 45 -8.14 -0.93 -20.52
N ASN A 46 -8.68 -1.90 -19.79
CA ASN A 46 -9.17 -3.14 -20.40
C ASN A 46 -10.34 -2.87 -21.37
N CYS A 47 -11.26 -1.99 -20.98
CA CYS A 47 -12.36 -1.58 -21.85
C CYS A 47 -11.85 -0.89 -23.14
N LEU A 48 -10.89 0.03 -23.03
CA LEU A 48 -10.28 0.69 -24.18
C LEU A 48 -9.59 -0.32 -25.11
N SER A 49 -8.86 -1.28 -24.54
CA SER A 49 -8.18 -2.34 -25.29
C SER A 49 -9.16 -3.20 -26.10
N LEU A 50 -10.36 -3.44 -25.59
CA LEU A 50 -11.39 -4.25 -26.27
C LEU A 50 -12.21 -3.45 -27.29
N ASN A 51 -12.28 -2.13 -27.13
CA ASN A 51 -13.14 -1.24 -27.94
C ASN A 51 -12.34 -0.32 -28.87
N GLN A 52 -11.13 -0.70 -29.27
CA GLN A 52 -10.29 0.07 -30.21
C GLN A 52 -10.04 1.51 -29.74
N ASN A 53 -9.85 1.70 -28.42
CA ASN A 53 -9.69 3.01 -27.77
C ASN A 53 -10.89 3.97 -27.91
N ASN A 54 -12.09 3.46 -28.21
CA ASN A 54 -13.30 4.26 -28.15
C ASN A 54 -13.75 4.44 -26.68
N ASP A 55 -13.64 5.67 -26.17
CA ASP A 55 -13.97 5.98 -24.78
C ASP A 55 -15.48 6.12 -24.52
N GLU A 56 -16.29 6.39 -25.55
CA GLU A 56 -17.75 6.46 -25.46
C GLU A 56 -18.36 5.11 -25.05
N ARG A 57 -17.72 4.00 -25.44
CA ARG A 57 -18.13 2.65 -25.00
C ARG A 57 -17.68 2.31 -23.58
N CYS A 58 -16.81 3.12 -23.00
CA CYS A 58 -16.18 2.89 -21.70
C CYS A 58 -16.57 3.95 -20.65
N VAL A 59 -17.63 4.73 -20.90
CA VAL A 59 -18.11 5.83 -20.05
C VAL A 59 -18.31 5.38 -18.60
N LEU A 60 -18.92 4.22 -18.37
CA LEU A 60 -19.14 3.70 -17.02
C LEU A 60 -17.84 3.47 -16.23
N PHE A 61 -16.79 2.98 -16.88
CA PHE A 61 -15.48 2.79 -16.23
C PHE A 61 -14.75 4.12 -16.03
N LYS A 62 -14.92 5.06 -16.97
CA LYS A 62 -14.42 6.45 -16.86
C LYS A 62 -15.04 7.18 -15.68
N GLU A 63 -16.35 7.09 -15.50
CA GLU A 63 -17.08 7.69 -14.37
C GLU A 63 -16.66 7.08 -13.03
N LYS A 64 -16.51 5.76 -12.94
CA LYS A 64 -16.00 5.11 -11.72
C LYS A 64 -14.59 5.55 -11.38
N LEU A 65 -13.72 5.70 -12.39
CA LEU A 65 -12.37 6.19 -12.19
C LEU A 65 -12.37 7.64 -11.69
N ASN A 66 -13.19 8.51 -12.28
CA ASN A 66 -13.34 9.90 -11.86
C ASN A 66 -13.88 10.01 -10.43
N ALA A 67 -14.98 9.32 -10.13
CA ALA A 67 -15.55 9.28 -8.78
C ALA A 67 -14.54 8.78 -7.74
N CYS A 68 -13.71 7.79 -8.11
CA CYS A 68 -12.65 7.33 -7.24
C CYS A 68 -11.54 8.38 -7.05
N MET A 69 -11.12 9.08 -8.11
CA MET A 69 -10.14 10.17 -8.01
C MET A 69 -10.66 11.30 -7.15
N ASP A 70 -11.92 11.72 -7.32
CA ASP A 70 -12.55 12.77 -6.53
C ASP A 70 -12.64 12.39 -5.05
N ALA A 71 -12.99 11.14 -4.75
CA ALA A 71 -13.02 10.62 -3.38
C ALA A 71 -11.63 10.55 -2.71
N GLN A 72 -10.56 10.62 -3.50
CA GLN A 72 -9.17 10.57 -3.04
C GLN A 72 -8.45 11.92 -3.15
N ALA A 73 -9.01 12.88 -3.89
CA ALA A 73 -8.57 14.26 -4.01
C ALA A 73 -8.76 14.99 -2.66
N GLY A 74 -7.88 14.71 -1.71
CA GLY A 74 -7.92 15.24 -0.35
C GLY A 74 -7.58 14.22 0.73
N LYS A 75 -7.61 12.92 0.41
CA LYS A 75 -7.08 11.89 1.31
C LYS A 75 -5.57 11.84 1.16
N GLY A 76 -4.88 12.57 2.03
CA GLY A 76 -3.45 12.40 2.24
C GLY A 76 -3.10 10.94 2.50
N ARG A 77 -1.86 10.54 2.18
CA ARG A 77 -1.34 9.19 2.47
C ARG A 77 -1.70 8.86 3.91
N THR A 78 -2.33 7.70 4.16
CA THR A 78 -2.59 7.22 5.51
C THR A 78 -1.27 7.23 6.27
N SER A 79 -1.08 8.25 7.11
CA SER A 79 0.03 8.29 8.02
C SER A 79 -0.22 7.12 8.96
N TRP A 80 0.65 6.11 8.89
CA TRP A 80 0.65 4.96 9.80
C TRP A 80 0.81 5.40 11.28
N GLY A 81 0.89 6.71 11.56
CA GLY A 81 0.63 7.29 12.87
C GLY A 81 1.69 6.92 13.91
N SER A 82 1.25 6.83 15.16
CA SER A 82 2.08 6.57 16.35
C SER A 82 2.51 5.11 16.54
N ILE A 83 2.28 4.21 15.58
CA ILE A 83 2.61 2.78 15.73
C ILE A 83 4.08 2.52 16.03
N ASN A 84 5.01 3.25 15.41
CA ASN A 84 6.43 3.11 15.73
C ASN A 84 6.75 3.60 17.14
N TYR A 85 6.00 4.58 17.64
CA TYR A 85 6.09 5.02 19.04
C TYR A 85 5.62 3.91 20.00
N HIS A 86 4.52 3.22 19.69
CA HIS A 86 4.05 2.10 20.50
C HIS A 86 5.01 0.90 20.47
N LEU A 87 5.58 0.57 19.30
CA LEU A 87 6.55 -0.52 19.14
C LEU A 87 7.85 -0.26 19.92
N GLN A 88 8.34 0.97 19.91
CA GLN A 88 9.51 1.38 20.69
C GLN A 88 9.26 1.31 22.21
N ARG A 89 8.02 1.51 22.66
CA ARG A 89 7.66 1.37 24.08
C ARG A 89 7.65 -0.10 24.49
N LEU A 90 7.10 -0.98 23.65
CA LEU A 90 7.05 -2.43 23.89
C LEU A 90 8.46 -3.05 23.95
N SER A 91 9.39 -2.60 23.11
CA SER A 91 10.77 -3.11 23.13
C SER A 91 11.54 -2.79 24.41
N ARG A 92 11.08 -1.83 25.22
CA ARG A 92 11.70 -1.45 26.50
C ARG A 92 11.11 -2.17 27.72
N GLY A 93 9.88 -2.68 27.60
CA GLY A 93 9.14 -3.31 28.70
C GLY A 93 9.39 -4.81 28.87
N ARG A 94 10.07 -5.46 27.93
CA ARG A 94 10.58 -6.83 28.10
C ARG A 94 11.97 -6.78 28.71
N LYS A 95 12.03 -6.78 30.04
CA LYS A 95 13.24 -7.08 30.80
C LYS A 95 12.94 -8.24 31.75
#